data_AF-A0A6C0L6R2-F1
#
_entry.id   AF-A0A6C0L6R2-F1
#
_cell.length_a   1.000
_cell.length_b   1.000
_cell.length_c   1.000
_cell.angle_alpha   90.00
_cell.angle_beta   90.00
_cell.angle_gamma   90.00
#
_symmetry.space_group_name_H-M   'P 1'
#
loop_
_entity.id
_entity.type
_entity.pdbx_description
1 polymer ?
#
loop_
_entity_poly.entity_id
_entity_poly.type
_entity_poly.pdbx_seq_one_letter_code
_entity_poly.pdbx_strand_id
1 'polypeptide(L)'
;MTEKIDVNELFENAMKDPTLFSTMDVEKLLESIENDKNDYLQNKSMKIITQEIYKTIQKLQLPEKTRFEYCQKLIGYRLVDDVHELHVGKHVRWIREQVLTNGLAQVLTNGLAQVLTNGQVQVLTNGGIVTTIKFLDNGTQVLCKSNGLRFIQFKFDECIIFQKMSLEEQLIMMAYDYIEKT
;
A
#
# COMPACT_ATOMS: atom_id res chain seq x y z
N MET A 1 0.32 -10.69 33.97
CA MET A 1 0.82 -9.30 34.05
C MET A 1 1.26 -8.95 32.64
N THR A 2 0.57 -8.03 31.98
CA THR A 2 0.88 -7.63 30.61
C THR A 2 2.01 -6.62 30.69
N GLU A 3 3.22 -7.01 30.27
CA GLU A 3 4.32 -6.07 30.12
C GLU A 3 3.88 -4.97 29.16
N LYS A 4 3.82 -3.73 29.66
CA LYS A 4 3.69 -2.55 28.82
C LYS A 4 4.99 -2.46 28.04
N ILE A 5 4.95 -2.87 26.78
CA ILE A 5 6.05 -2.60 25.84
C ILE A 5 6.14 -1.08 25.73
N ASP A 6 7.17 -0.48 26.31
CA ASP A 6 7.49 0.92 26.12
C ASP A 6 8.11 1.08 24.73
N VAL A 7 7.31 1.65 23.82
CA VAL A 7 7.69 1.86 22.42
C VAL A 7 8.91 2.77 22.31
N ASN A 8 9.08 3.70 23.25
CA ASN A 8 10.24 4.60 23.26
C ASN A 8 11.50 3.86 23.68
N GLU A 9 11.41 2.98 24.68
CA GLU A 9 12.52 2.13 25.12
C GLU A 9 12.92 1.12 24.04
N LEU A 10 11.93 0.51 23.36
CA LEU A 10 12.18 -0.36 22.21
C LEU A 10 12.89 0.38 21.07
N PHE A 11 12.49 1.62 20.79
CA PHE A 11 13.11 2.46 19.77
C PHE A 11 14.53 2.86 20.14
N GLU A 12 14.76 3.32 21.37
CA GLU A 12 16.09 3.65 21.92
C GLU A 12 17.06 2.46 21.88
N ASN A 13 16.56 1.27 22.22
CA ASN A 13 17.36 0.04 22.17
C ASN A 13 17.67 -0.38 20.73
N ALA A 14 16.73 -0.19 19.80
CA ALA A 14 16.97 -0.42 18.37
C ALA A 14 17.98 0.59 17.79
N MET A 15 17.96 1.87 18.22
CA MET A 15 18.95 2.87 17.82
C MET A 15 20.37 2.57 18.33
N LYS A 16 20.47 1.89 19.49
CA LYS A 16 21.76 1.53 20.12
C LYS A 16 22.35 0.22 19.60
N ASP A 17 21.60 -0.57 18.84
CA ASP A 17 22.07 -1.83 18.27
C ASP A 17 22.81 -1.59 16.94
N PRO A 18 24.15 -1.72 16.90
CA PRO A 18 24.94 -1.49 15.70
C PRO A 18 24.66 -2.51 14.59
N THR A 19 24.06 -3.66 14.93
CA THR A 19 23.77 -4.75 13.99
C THR A 19 22.47 -4.52 13.19
N LEU A 20 21.55 -3.71 13.70
CA LEU A 20 20.34 -3.31 12.97
C LEU A 20 20.66 -2.33 11.83
N PHE A 21 21.70 -1.50 11.99
CA PHE A 21 22.17 -0.57 10.96
C PHE A 21 23.23 -1.16 10.03
N SER A 22 23.98 -2.18 10.44
CA SER A 22 25.01 -2.80 9.60
C SER A 22 24.45 -3.55 8.38
N THR A 23 23.17 -3.91 8.40
CA THR A 23 22.47 -4.51 7.24
C THR A 23 21.90 -3.46 6.28
N MET A 24 21.84 -2.20 6.70
CA MET A 24 21.28 -1.11 5.92
C MET A 24 22.42 -0.34 5.27
N ASP A 25 22.61 -0.59 3.98
CA ASP A 25 23.68 -0.03 3.16
C ASP A 25 23.47 1.49 2.99
N VAL A 26 24.10 2.28 3.88
CA VAL A 26 23.97 3.74 3.94
C VAL A 26 24.40 4.39 2.61
N GLU A 27 25.37 3.80 1.92
CA GLU A 27 25.84 4.28 0.62
C GLU A 27 24.76 4.09 -0.45
N LYS A 28 24.09 2.93 -0.49
CA LYS A 28 22.90 2.75 -1.36
C LYS A 28 21.74 3.67 -1.00
N LEU A 29 21.53 3.98 0.27
CA LEU A 29 20.50 4.93 0.68
C LEU A 29 20.80 6.33 0.15
N LEU A 30 22.06 6.78 0.27
CA LEU A 30 22.50 8.07 -0.27
C LEU A 30 22.38 8.10 -1.81
N GLU A 31 22.82 7.04 -2.50
CA GLU A 31 22.61 6.90 -3.95
C GLU A 31 21.13 6.89 -4.34
N SER A 32 20.26 6.30 -3.52
CA SER A 32 18.82 6.28 -3.78
C SER A 32 18.18 7.65 -3.57
N ILE A 33 18.67 8.44 -2.63
CA ILE A 33 18.23 9.83 -2.41
C ILE A 33 18.68 10.73 -3.57
N GLU A 34 19.90 10.52 -4.09
CA GLU A 34 20.47 11.32 -5.18
C GLU A 34 19.97 10.91 -6.59
N ASN A 35 19.36 9.73 -6.74
CA ASN A 35 18.85 9.26 -8.04
C ASN A 35 17.42 9.76 -8.33
N ASP A 36 17.21 10.29 -9.55
CA ASP A 36 15.91 10.67 -10.18
C ASP A 36 14.81 9.60 -10.08
N LYS A 37 15.16 8.35 -9.76
CA LYS A 37 14.21 7.25 -9.57
C LYS A 37 13.21 7.52 -8.45
N ASN A 38 13.54 8.36 -7.47
CA ASN A 38 12.64 8.70 -6.35
C ASN A 38 11.92 10.04 -6.54
N ASP A 39 11.92 10.62 -7.75
CA ASP A 39 11.22 11.87 -8.04
C ASP A 39 9.73 11.85 -7.67
N TYR A 40 9.06 10.69 -7.75
CA TYR A 40 7.67 10.53 -7.33
C TYR A 40 7.45 10.64 -5.81
N LEU A 41 8.53 10.59 -5.02
CA LEU A 41 8.52 10.80 -3.56
C LEU A 41 8.95 12.22 -3.19
N GLN A 42 9.59 12.96 -4.11
CA GLN A 42 10.00 14.34 -3.85
C GLN A 42 8.77 15.19 -3.56
N ASN A 43 8.80 15.94 -2.45
CA ASN A 43 7.71 16.77 -1.93
C ASN A 43 6.47 16.02 -1.38
N LYS A 44 6.49 14.69 -1.24
CA LYS A 44 5.43 13.94 -0.54
C LYS A 44 5.88 13.58 0.88
N SER A 45 5.33 14.27 1.89
CA SER A 45 5.51 13.89 3.29
C SER A 45 4.72 12.63 3.64
N MET A 46 5.12 11.93 4.71
CA MET A 46 4.37 10.77 5.23
C MET A 46 2.93 11.15 5.60
N LYS A 47 2.77 12.40 6.05
CA LYS A 47 1.47 13.00 6.34
C LYS A 47 0.60 13.15 5.09
N ILE A 48 1.15 13.64 3.98
CA ILE A 48 0.41 13.79 2.72
C ILE A 48 -0.06 12.43 2.21
N ILE A 49 0.83 11.44 2.13
CA ILE A 49 0.47 10.08 1.67
C ILE A 49 -0.65 9.48 2.53
N THR A 50 -0.52 9.60 3.85
CA THR A 50 -1.55 9.09 4.78
C THR A 50 -2.89 9.82 4.58
N GLN A 51 -2.85 11.13 4.34
CA GLN A 51 -4.05 11.92 4.08
C GLN A 51 -4.71 11.58 2.75
N GLU A 52 -3.94 11.31 1.69
CA GLU A 52 -4.45 10.89 0.39
C GLU A 52 -5.19 9.54 0.49
N ILE A 53 -4.59 8.57 1.16
CA ILE A 53 -5.24 7.27 1.42
C ILE A 53 -6.51 7.48 2.24
N TYR A 54 -6.45 8.25 3.34
CA TYR A 54 -7.61 8.52 4.17
C TYR A 54 -8.76 9.16 3.38
N LYS A 55 -8.47 10.19 2.58
CA LYS A 55 -9.46 10.86 1.71
C LYS A 55 -10.06 9.88 0.70
N THR A 56 -9.24 9.02 0.10
CA THR A 56 -9.67 8.03 -0.89
C THR A 56 -10.59 6.98 -0.26
N ILE A 57 -10.20 6.43 0.90
CA ILE A 57 -11.03 5.48 1.64
C ILE A 57 -12.33 6.12 2.15
N GLN A 58 -12.32 7.40 2.51
CA GLN A 58 -13.52 8.12 2.96
C GLN A 58 -14.56 8.31 1.85
N LYS A 59 -14.15 8.34 0.58
CA LYS A 59 -15.06 8.38 -0.57
C LYS A 59 -15.80 7.04 -0.81
N LEU A 60 -15.34 5.96 -0.19
CA LEU A 60 -15.96 4.64 -0.31
C LEU A 60 -17.27 4.56 0.49
N GLN A 61 -18.30 3.96 -0.10
CA GLN A 61 -19.63 3.77 0.51
C GLN A 61 -19.62 2.58 1.46
N LEU A 62 -18.79 2.65 2.50
CA LEU A 62 -18.57 1.58 3.47
C LEU A 62 -18.94 2.02 4.90
N PRO A 63 -19.19 1.08 5.84
CA PRO A 63 -19.30 1.43 7.25
C PRO A 63 -17.99 2.06 7.77
N GLU A 64 -18.10 2.99 8.72
CA GLU A 64 -16.94 3.69 9.30
C GLU A 64 -15.91 2.73 9.88
N LYS A 65 -16.37 1.69 10.58
CA LYS A 65 -15.50 0.63 11.11
C LYS A 65 -14.66 -0.02 10.01
N THR A 66 -15.25 -0.35 8.87
CA THR A 66 -14.55 -0.97 7.74
C THR A 66 -13.53 -0.02 7.11
N ARG A 67 -13.89 1.27 6.97
CA ARG A 67 -12.94 2.29 6.50
C ARG A 67 -11.74 2.42 7.43
N PHE A 68 -11.96 2.42 8.74
CA PHE A 68 -10.89 2.46 9.74
C PHE A 68 -9.96 1.23 9.62
N GLU A 69 -10.52 0.03 9.51
CA GLU A 69 -9.74 -1.19 9.29
C GLU A 69 -8.91 -1.15 8.00
N TYR A 70 -9.43 -0.50 6.93
CA TYR A 70 -8.70 -0.35 5.68
C TYR A 70 -7.52 0.60 5.83
N CYS A 71 -7.72 1.76 6.47
CA CYS A 71 -6.63 2.69 6.78
C CYS A 71 -5.51 2.00 7.59
N GLN A 72 -5.86 1.20 8.60
CA GLN A 72 -4.88 0.43 9.39
C GLN A 72 -4.09 -0.57 8.53
N LYS A 73 -4.77 -1.28 7.62
CA LYS A 73 -4.13 -2.26 6.71
C LYS A 73 -3.23 -1.61 5.66
N LEU A 74 -3.41 -0.32 5.40
CA LEU A 74 -2.69 0.46 4.39
C LEU A 74 -1.58 1.34 4.98
N ILE A 75 -1.25 1.19 6.26
CA ILE A 75 -0.07 1.83 6.85
C ILE A 75 1.19 1.36 6.10
N GLY A 76 2.03 2.33 5.69
CA GLY A 76 3.23 2.07 4.89
C GLY A 76 2.96 1.78 3.41
N TYR A 77 1.73 1.98 2.94
CA TYR A 77 1.39 2.02 1.52
C TYR A 77 1.28 3.46 1.03
N ARG A 78 1.38 3.64 -0.28
CA ARG A 78 1.01 4.87 -0.98
C ARG A 78 -0.04 4.57 -2.04
N LEU A 79 -0.81 5.59 -2.41
CA LEU A 79 -1.67 5.53 -3.59
C LEU A 79 -0.81 5.43 -4.86
N VAL A 80 -1.34 4.79 -5.89
CA VAL A 80 -0.76 4.76 -7.24
C VAL A 80 -1.80 5.37 -8.17
N ASP A 81 -1.55 6.58 -8.65
CA ASP A 81 -2.50 7.27 -9.54
C ASP A 81 -2.20 6.95 -11.01
N ASP A 82 -0.92 6.86 -11.37
CA ASP A 82 -0.49 6.57 -12.73
C ASP A 82 0.25 5.23 -12.84
N VAL A 83 0.09 4.56 -13.99
CA VAL A 83 0.73 3.25 -14.25
C VAL A 83 2.26 3.29 -14.14
N HIS A 84 2.88 4.41 -14.48
CA HIS A 84 4.34 4.54 -14.45
C HIS A 84 4.90 4.64 -13.02
N GLU A 85 4.07 4.98 -12.03
CA GLU A 85 4.43 4.95 -10.60
C GLU A 85 4.34 3.53 -10.02
N LEU A 86 3.78 2.56 -10.76
CA LEU A 86 3.61 1.19 -10.31
C LEU A 86 4.91 0.40 -10.50
N HIS A 87 5.51 -0.11 -9.41
CA HIS A 87 6.78 -0.83 -9.49
C HIS A 87 6.61 -2.35 -9.37
N VAL A 88 7.20 -3.06 -10.33
CA VAL A 88 7.37 -4.52 -10.30
C VAL A 88 8.19 -4.92 -9.08
N GLY A 89 7.85 -6.07 -8.49
CA GLY A 89 8.51 -6.61 -7.29
C GLY A 89 7.98 -6.05 -5.97
N LYS A 90 7.11 -5.03 -5.98
CA LYS A 90 6.47 -4.51 -4.76
C LYS A 90 5.10 -5.13 -4.53
N HIS A 91 4.73 -5.22 -3.27
CA HIS A 91 3.41 -5.70 -2.86
C HIS A 91 2.36 -4.61 -3.12
N VAL A 92 1.26 -4.98 -3.77
CA VAL A 92 0.12 -4.09 -4.01
C VAL A 92 -1.14 -4.68 -3.41
N ARG A 93 -2.00 -3.80 -2.90
CA ARG A 93 -3.40 -4.08 -2.58
C ARG A 93 -4.26 -3.18 -3.44
N TRP A 94 -5.45 -3.63 -3.77
CA TRP A 94 -6.38 -2.83 -4.57
C TRP A 94 -7.83 -3.03 -4.12
N ILE A 95 -8.66 -2.05 -4.45
CA ILE A 95 -10.11 -2.06 -4.33
C ILE A 95 -10.65 -1.84 -5.74
N ARG A 96 -11.55 -2.72 -6.22
CA ARG A 96 -12.16 -2.53 -7.54
C ARG A 96 -13.13 -1.35 -7.52
N GLU A 97 -12.97 -0.43 -8.45
CA GLU A 97 -13.91 0.64 -8.75
C GLU A 97 -15.03 0.08 -9.63
N GLN A 98 -16.15 -0.26 -8.98
CA GLN A 98 -17.43 -0.67 -9.57
C GLN A 98 -17.42 -1.87 -10.55
N VAL A 99 -18.21 -2.88 -10.18
CA VAL A 99 -19.07 -3.56 -11.16
C VAL A 99 -20.48 -3.43 -10.58
N LEU A 100 -21.41 -2.83 -11.34
CA LEU A 100 -22.84 -2.96 -11.07
C LEU A 100 -23.19 -4.44 -11.30
N THR A 101 -23.12 -5.27 -10.27
CA THR A 101 -23.58 -6.65 -10.36
C THR A 101 -25.02 -6.72 -9.91
N ASN A 102 -25.93 -6.83 -10.86
CA ASN A 102 -27.23 -7.46 -10.68
C ASN A 102 -27.02 -8.98 -10.55
N GLY A 103 -26.52 -9.45 -9.39
CA GLY A 103 -26.26 -10.87 -9.12
C GLY A 103 -25.60 -11.15 -7.77
N LEU A 104 -25.53 -12.44 -7.40
CA LEU A 104 -24.86 -12.92 -6.18
C LEU A 104 -23.35 -12.58 -6.23
N ALA A 105 -22.90 -11.65 -5.39
CA ALA A 105 -21.48 -11.42 -5.18
C ALA A 105 -20.96 -12.40 -4.10
N GLN A 106 -20.03 -13.28 -4.48
CA GLN A 106 -19.25 -14.04 -3.50
C GLN A 106 -18.16 -13.12 -2.96
N VAL A 107 -18.34 -12.63 -1.73
CA VAL A 107 -17.31 -11.83 -1.08
C VAL A 107 -16.44 -12.77 -0.27
N LEU A 108 -15.19 -12.92 -0.68
CA LEU A 108 -14.14 -13.58 0.10
C LEU A 108 -13.74 -12.65 1.27
N THR A 109 -14.62 -12.46 2.24
CA THR A 109 -14.17 -12.05 3.58
C THR A 109 -13.63 -13.28 4.30
N ASN A 110 -13.20 -13.14 5.56
CA ASN A 110 -12.56 -14.18 6.37
C ASN A 110 -13.48 -15.39 6.69
N GLY A 111 -14.59 -15.53 5.96
CA GLY A 111 -15.48 -16.67 5.80
C GLY A 111 -16.23 -16.50 4.47
N LEU A 112 -16.64 -17.61 3.83
CA LEU A 112 -17.44 -17.55 2.60
C LEU A 112 -18.81 -16.94 2.91
N ALA A 113 -19.02 -15.66 2.57
CA ALA A 113 -20.32 -15.02 2.67
C ALA A 113 -20.90 -14.79 1.27
N GLN A 114 -22.03 -15.44 0.98
CA GLN A 114 -22.89 -15.06 -0.15
C GLN A 114 -23.79 -13.94 0.34
N VAL A 115 -23.72 -12.77 -0.27
CA VAL A 115 -24.60 -11.66 0.07
C VAL A 115 -25.46 -11.30 -1.14
N LEU A 116 -26.78 -11.36 -0.97
CA LEU A 116 -27.74 -10.76 -1.89
C LEU A 116 -27.71 -9.25 -1.66
N THR A 117 -26.76 -8.54 -2.26
CA THR A 117 -26.72 -7.07 -2.22
C THR A 117 -27.25 -6.50 -3.51
N ASN A 118 -28.34 -5.73 -3.44
CA ASN A 118 -28.69 -4.72 -4.45
C ASN A 118 -27.74 -3.50 -4.34
N GLY A 119 -26.46 -3.73 -4.02
CA GLY A 119 -25.57 -2.73 -3.46
C GLY A 119 -24.10 -2.99 -3.81
N GLN A 120 -23.37 -1.90 -3.97
CA GLN A 120 -21.95 -1.87 -4.32
C GLN A 120 -21.11 -2.53 -3.22
N VAL A 121 -20.27 -3.50 -3.57
CA VAL A 121 -19.32 -4.12 -2.63
C VAL A 121 -17.90 -3.68 -2.96
N GLN A 122 -17.34 -2.81 -2.13
CA GLN A 122 -15.95 -2.34 -2.24
C GLN A 122 -15.08 -3.08 -1.22
N VAL A 123 -14.33 -4.08 -1.66
CA VAL A 123 -13.48 -4.92 -0.79
C VAL A 123 -12.01 -4.66 -1.04
N LEU A 124 -11.27 -4.35 0.03
CA LEU A 124 -9.81 -4.31 0.00
C LEU A 124 -9.25 -5.72 -0.12
N THR A 125 -8.53 -5.98 -1.21
CA THR A 125 -7.88 -7.27 -1.44
C THR A 125 -6.71 -7.49 -0.48
N ASN A 126 -6.37 -8.77 -0.25
CA ASN A 126 -5.14 -9.12 0.47
C ASN A 126 -3.87 -8.74 -0.31
N GLY A 127 -4.01 -8.59 -1.64
CA GLY A 127 -2.95 -8.13 -2.51
C GLY A 127 -2.10 -9.23 -3.13
N GLY A 128 -0.97 -8.82 -3.69
CA GLY A 128 0.07 -9.69 -4.24
C GLY A 128 1.29 -8.88 -4.68
N ILE A 129 2.38 -9.57 -5.02
CA ILE A 129 3.59 -8.93 -5.56
C ILE A 129 3.41 -8.72 -7.05
N VAL A 130 3.58 -7.49 -7.54
CA VAL A 130 3.52 -7.18 -8.98
C VAL A 130 4.63 -7.92 -9.70
N THR A 131 4.29 -8.67 -10.74
CA THR A 131 5.24 -9.46 -11.54
C THR A 131 5.46 -8.85 -12.92
N THR A 132 4.41 -8.33 -13.54
CA THR A 132 4.49 -7.64 -14.83
C THR A 132 3.27 -6.77 -15.05
N ILE A 133 3.41 -5.76 -15.91
CA ILE A 133 2.34 -4.89 -16.37
C ILE A 133 2.25 -5.12 -17.88
N LYS A 134 1.04 -5.42 -18.38
CA LYS A 134 0.78 -5.72 -19.78
C LYS A 134 -0.19 -4.69 -20.34
N PHE A 135 0.18 -4.06 -21.45
CA PHE A 135 -0.71 -3.19 -22.20
C PHE A 135 -1.40 -4.06 -23.26
N LEU A 136 -2.70 -4.27 -23.10
CA LEU A 136 -3.54 -5.03 -24.03
C LEU A 136 -4.59 -4.11 -24.64
N ASP A 137 -5.26 -4.58 -25.70
CA ASP A 137 -6.33 -3.83 -26.38
C ASP A 137 -7.50 -3.46 -25.43
N ASN A 138 -7.64 -4.19 -24.32
CA ASN A 138 -8.69 -3.97 -23.32
C ASN A 138 -8.23 -3.19 -22.08
N GLY A 139 -7.08 -2.52 -22.16
CA GLY A 139 -6.52 -1.65 -21.13
C GLY A 139 -5.24 -2.20 -20.49
N THR A 140 -4.81 -1.51 -19.44
CA THR A 140 -3.59 -1.85 -18.70
C THR A 140 -3.89 -2.96 -17.69
N GLN A 141 -3.20 -4.09 -17.83
CA GLN A 141 -3.38 -5.28 -17.00
C GLN A 141 -2.18 -5.46 -16.07
N VAL A 142 -2.45 -5.53 -14.77
CA VAL A 142 -1.44 -5.79 -13.75
C VAL A 142 -1.50 -7.26 -13.36
N LEU A 143 -0.37 -7.97 -13.48
CA LEU A 143 -0.24 -9.35 -13.04
C LEU A 143 0.49 -9.42 -11.71
N CYS A 144 -0.16 -9.98 -10.70
CA CYS A 144 0.38 -10.16 -9.36
C CYS A 144 0.49 -11.63 -8.99
N LYS A 145 1.53 -11.96 -8.22
CA LYS A 145 1.67 -13.25 -7.55
C LYS A 145 1.17 -13.13 -6.11
N SER A 146 0.11 -13.85 -5.79
CA SER A 146 -0.49 -13.90 -4.45
C SER A 146 0.18 -14.93 -3.56
N ASN A 147 -0.14 -14.86 -2.26
CA ASN A 147 0.21 -15.88 -1.29
C ASN A 147 -0.46 -17.21 -1.68
N GLY A 148 0.34 -18.28 -1.78
CA GLY A 148 -0.09 -19.57 -2.34
C GLY A 148 0.25 -19.77 -3.82
N LEU A 149 1.18 -18.97 -4.37
CA LEU A 149 1.72 -19.09 -5.74
C LEU A 149 0.68 -18.92 -6.86
N ARG A 150 -0.50 -18.40 -6.56
CA ARG A 150 -1.54 -18.11 -7.55
C ARG A 150 -1.28 -16.76 -8.20
N PHE A 151 -1.42 -16.72 -9.52
CA PHE A 151 -1.40 -15.47 -10.26
C PHE A 151 -2.80 -14.85 -10.28
N ILE A 152 -2.86 -13.55 -10.02
CA ILE A 152 -4.07 -12.75 -10.09
C ILE A 152 -3.81 -11.63 -11.08
N GLN A 153 -4.73 -11.42 -12.00
CA GLN A 153 -4.68 -10.33 -12.96
C GLN A 153 -5.86 -9.39 -12.71
N PHE A 154 -5.59 -8.09 -12.73
CA PHE A 154 -6.62 -7.05 -12.64
C PHE A 154 -6.32 -5.90 -13.60
N LYS A 155 -7.36 -5.20 -14.02
CA LYS A 155 -7.25 -3.98 -14.83
C LYS A 155 -6.90 -2.80 -13.94
N PHE A 156 -5.85 -2.07 -14.31
CA PHE A 156 -5.40 -0.88 -13.59
C PHE A 156 -6.52 0.15 -13.49
N ASP A 157 -7.17 0.45 -14.62
CA ASP A 157 -8.16 1.52 -14.77
C ASP A 157 -9.49 1.25 -14.02
N GLU A 158 -9.71 0.02 -13.56
CA GLU A 158 -10.91 -0.38 -12.81
C GLU A 158 -10.62 -0.53 -11.30
N CYS A 159 -9.48 -0.06 -10.81
CA CYS A 159 -9.03 -0.29 -9.44
C CYS A 159 -8.38 0.93 -8.79
N ILE A 160 -8.72 1.18 -7.53
CA ILE A 160 -7.89 1.98 -6.62
C ILE A 160 -6.74 1.10 -6.16
N ILE A 161 -5.51 1.52 -6.42
CA ILE A 161 -4.31 0.70 -6.17
C ILE A 161 -3.45 1.36 -5.09
N PHE A 162 -3.01 0.53 -4.16
CA PHE A 162 -2.10 0.90 -3.09
C PHE A 162 -0.84 0.05 -3.19
N GLN A 163 0.32 0.68 -3.23
CA GLN A 163 1.61 -0.01 -3.32
C GLN A 163 2.39 0.17 -2.02
N LYS A 164 2.93 -0.93 -1.50
CA LYS A 164 3.73 -0.93 -0.28
C LYS A 164 5.06 -0.23 -0.54
N MET A 165 5.39 0.73 0.31
CA MET A 165 6.69 1.41 0.30
C MET A 165 7.74 0.50 0.95
N SER A 166 8.94 0.45 0.37
CA SER A 166 10.11 -0.19 0.98
C SER A 166 10.49 0.56 2.27
N LEU A 167 11.30 -0.10 3.09
CA LEU A 167 11.85 0.54 4.28
C LEU A 167 12.67 1.79 3.90
N GLU A 168 13.47 1.68 2.84
CA GLU A 168 14.28 2.77 2.31
C GLU A 168 13.42 3.98 1.93
N GLU A 169 12.33 3.79 1.17
CA GLU A 169 11.40 4.88 0.80
C GLU A 169 10.78 5.54 2.03
N GLN A 170 10.39 4.75 3.03
CA GLN A 170 9.83 5.28 4.28
C GLN A 170 10.86 6.09 5.07
N LEU A 171 12.11 5.63 5.14
CA LEU A 171 13.20 6.32 5.82
C LEU A 171 13.56 7.63 5.11
N ILE A 172 13.62 7.61 3.78
CA ILE A 172 13.85 8.81 2.95
C ILE A 172 12.78 9.85 3.25
N MET A 173 11.49 9.45 3.24
CA MET A 173 10.40 10.36 3.59
C MET A 173 10.48 10.88 5.03
N MET A 174 10.84 10.04 5.99
CA MET A 174 11.01 10.47 7.39
C MET A 174 12.14 11.50 7.55
N ALA A 175 13.23 11.34 6.79
CA ALA A 175 14.33 12.31 6.78
C ALA A 175 13.90 13.66 6.21
N TYR A 176 13.15 13.67 5.09
CA TYR A 176 12.57 14.91 4.53
C TYR A 176 11.61 15.60 5.52
N ASP A 177 10.72 14.84 6.16
CA ASP A 177 9.79 15.37 7.18
C ASP A 177 10.52 15.97 8.40
N TYR A 178 11.74 15.52 8.70
CA TYR A 178 12.57 16.06 9.78
C TYR A 178 13.26 17.36 9.35
N ILE A 179 13.78 17.41 8.11
CA ILE A 179 14.42 18.61 7.56
C ILE A 179 13.41 19.75 7.44
N GLU A 180 12.19 19.49 6.96
CA GLU A 180 11.15 20.54 6.83
C GLU A 180 10.67 21.12 8.17
N LYS A 181 10.85 20.39 9.29
CA LYS A 181 10.47 20.86 10.63
C LYS A 181 11.54 21.73 11.30
N THR A 182 12.76 21.74 10.78
CA THR A 182 13.91 22.48 11.32
C THR A 182 14.03 23.83 10.63
#